data_AF-A0A3B3RTB4-F1
#
_entry.id   AF-A0A3B3RTB4-F1
#
_cell.length_a   1.000
_cell.length_b   1.000
_cell.length_c   1.000
_cell.angle_alpha   90.00
_cell.angle_beta   90.00
_cell.angle_gamma   90.00
#
_symmetry.space_group_name_H-M   'P 1'
#
loop_
_entity.id
_entity.type
_entity.pdbx_description
1 polymer ?
#
loop_
_entity_poly.entity_id
_entity_poly.type
_entity_poly.pdbx_seq_one_letter_code
_entity_poly.pdbx_strand_id
1 'polypeptide(L)'
;MDTGSLVRQVESVERSVAFLRREQLLLLHGLHLEILSLQKRCTELTRELNVKPPGRTQAEIQEEEEQLEARCREVEGRLGEQQRTLDELRTELSHKGALVGALRASLKEKERSFLEELKRRSHRSTALGAELQKQTEVAAYLSFQLHAARQSLHQQQLKLHPRAAERPAPASPSPSTSTRPKRRHRLPAQVRAERARECVPRERVTGPAEPTAMPDPALFLHPRRHRSRQGHRQRREKQGAEQPEDLEDQVTGPSATASSTATETEAE
;
A
#
# COMPACT_ATOMS: atom_id res chain seq x y z
N MET A 1 82.69 -95.59 38.58
CA MET A 1 82.11 -94.45 39.34
C MET A 1 82.28 -93.23 38.48
N ASP A 2 81.18 -92.78 37.88
CA ASP A 2 81.17 -91.93 36.69
C ASP A 2 81.34 -90.44 37.03
N THR A 3 82.53 -90.09 37.51
CA THR A 3 82.92 -88.71 37.87
C THR A 3 82.79 -87.74 36.70
N GLY A 4 82.99 -88.20 35.47
CA GLY A 4 82.80 -87.41 34.25
C GLY A 4 81.34 -87.01 33.95
N SER A 5 80.35 -87.77 34.44
CA SER A 5 78.93 -87.43 34.28
C SER A 5 78.53 -86.28 35.20
N LEU A 6 79.03 -86.29 36.44
CA LEU A 6 78.73 -85.26 37.43
C LEU A 6 79.31 -83.90 37.04
N VAL A 7 80.54 -83.86 36.50
CA VAL A 7 81.17 -82.63 36.00
C VAL A 7 80.34 -82.01 34.87
N ARG A 8 79.89 -82.81 33.89
CA ARG A 8 79.03 -82.34 32.80
C ARG A 8 77.69 -81.81 33.30
N GLN A 9 77.13 -82.41 34.36
CA GLN A 9 75.88 -81.97 34.97
C GLN A 9 76.04 -80.64 35.72
N VAL A 10 77.15 -80.47 36.46
CA VAL A 10 77.50 -79.19 37.09
C VAL A 10 77.69 -78.10 36.05
N GLU A 11 78.47 -78.35 34.99
CA GLU A 11 78.64 -77.39 33.90
C GLU A 11 77.32 -77.05 33.18
N SER A 12 76.41 -78.02 33.05
CA SER A 12 75.07 -77.79 32.47
C SER A 12 74.22 -76.87 33.35
N VAL A 13 74.25 -77.06 34.66
CA VAL A 13 73.54 -76.22 35.63
C VAL A 13 74.17 -74.83 35.69
N GLU A 14 75.49 -74.70 35.62
CA GLU A 14 76.16 -73.40 35.56
C GLU A 14 75.75 -72.60 34.31
N ARG A 15 75.66 -73.25 33.14
CA ARG A 15 75.15 -72.63 31.91
C ARG A 15 73.68 -72.24 32.04
N SER A 16 72.84 -73.07 32.67
CA SER A 16 71.41 -72.74 32.85
C SER A 16 71.20 -71.61 33.86
N VAL A 17 72.00 -71.55 34.93
CA VAL A 17 72.01 -70.44 35.90
C VAL A 17 72.52 -69.16 35.25
N ALA A 18 73.57 -69.23 34.43
CA ALA A 18 74.06 -68.07 33.67
C ALA A 18 73.00 -67.56 32.67
N PHE A 19 72.28 -68.47 32.02
CA PHE A 19 71.15 -68.15 31.15
C PHE A 19 70.00 -67.48 31.91
N LEU A 20 69.55 -68.07 33.02
CA LEU A 20 68.50 -67.51 33.87
C LEU A 20 68.89 -66.12 34.41
N ARG A 21 70.15 -65.93 34.82
CA ARG A 21 70.65 -64.61 35.24
C ARG A 21 70.62 -63.59 34.11
N ARG A 22 70.95 -64.00 32.89
CA ARG A 22 70.86 -63.15 31.69
C ARG A 22 69.41 -62.78 31.39
N GLU A 23 68.50 -63.74 31.43
CA GLU A 23 67.06 -63.49 31.20
C GLU A 23 66.46 -62.60 32.29
N GLN A 24 66.81 -62.83 33.56
CA GLN A 24 66.36 -62.00 34.67
C GLN A 24 66.82 -60.54 34.51
N LEU A 25 68.07 -60.32 34.08
CA LEU A 25 68.59 -58.98 33.80
C LEU A 25 67.86 -58.31 32.62
N LEU A 26 67.57 -59.06 31.55
CA LEU A 26 66.84 -58.54 30.39
C LEU A 26 65.40 -58.15 30.76
N LEU A 27 64.71 -59.00 31.53
CA LEU A 27 63.35 -58.72 32.01
C LEU A 27 63.35 -57.47 32.91
N LEU A 28 64.29 -57.39 33.86
CA LEU A 28 64.36 -56.25 34.78
C LEU A 28 64.67 -54.95 34.03
N HIS A 29 65.54 -54.99 33.02
CA HIS A 29 65.79 -53.84 32.14
C HIS A 29 64.55 -53.46 31.31
N GLY A 30 63.83 -54.44 30.74
CA GLY A 30 62.59 -54.20 30.00
C GLY A 30 61.50 -53.54 30.85
N LEU A 31 61.26 -54.08 32.04
CA LEU A 31 60.31 -53.51 33.01
C LEU A 31 60.70 -52.08 33.42
N HIS A 32 62.00 -51.81 33.59
CA HIS A 32 62.47 -50.46 33.89
C HIS A 32 62.13 -49.47 32.76
N LEU A 33 62.30 -49.85 31.50
CA LEU A 33 61.92 -49.03 30.35
C LEU A 33 60.39 -48.82 30.25
N GLU A 34 59.60 -49.85 30.55
CA GLU A 34 58.13 -49.74 30.59
C GLU A 34 57.67 -48.77 31.67
N ILE A 35 58.23 -48.87 32.89
CA ILE A 35 57.94 -47.94 33.98
C ILE A 35 58.29 -46.51 33.56
N LEU A 36 59.45 -46.29 32.94
CA LEU A 36 59.84 -44.96 32.45
C LEU A 36 58.89 -44.44 31.36
N SER A 37 58.43 -45.31 30.46
CA SER A 37 57.47 -44.96 29.40
C SER A 37 56.09 -44.59 29.97
N LEU A 38 55.59 -45.37 30.93
CA LEU A 38 54.36 -45.09 31.68
C LEU A 38 54.48 -43.78 32.46
N GLN A 39 55.58 -43.58 33.17
CA GLN A 39 55.85 -42.33 33.89
C GLN A 39 55.81 -41.14 32.93
N LYS A 40 56.47 -41.25 31.78
CA LYS A 40 56.42 -40.21 30.74
C LYS A 40 54.99 -39.95 30.28
N ARG A 41 54.22 -40.99 29.94
CA ARG A 41 52.82 -40.84 29.49
C ARG A 41 51.92 -40.23 30.57
N CYS A 42 52.09 -40.63 31.82
CA CYS A 42 51.37 -40.04 32.95
C CYS A 42 51.72 -38.56 33.11
N THR A 43 52.99 -38.18 32.97
CA THR A 43 53.38 -36.76 33.03
C THR A 43 52.84 -35.96 31.84
N GLU A 44 52.80 -36.53 30.64
CA GLU A 44 52.20 -35.91 29.45
C GLU A 44 50.70 -35.69 29.65
N LEU A 45 49.95 -36.71 30.05
CA LEU A 45 48.51 -36.61 30.31
C LEU A 45 48.20 -35.61 31.44
N THR A 46 49.04 -35.58 32.46
CA THR A 46 48.93 -34.59 33.55
C THR A 46 49.14 -33.18 33.02
N ARG A 47 50.13 -32.96 32.14
CA ARG A 47 50.34 -31.66 31.49
C ARG A 47 49.17 -31.31 30.57
N GLU A 48 48.69 -32.22 29.75
CA GLU A 48 47.54 -32.01 28.87
C GLU A 48 46.28 -31.63 29.65
N LEU A 49 46.03 -32.26 30.81
CA LEU A 49 44.92 -31.91 31.69
C LEU A 49 45.09 -30.53 32.34
N ASN A 50 46.30 -30.18 32.77
CA ASN A 50 46.56 -28.85 33.35
C ASN A 50 46.53 -27.72 32.32
N VAL A 51 46.84 -28.01 31.04
CA VAL A 51 46.81 -27.03 29.94
C VAL A 51 45.41 -26.91 29.33
N LYS A 52 44.57 -27.94 29.43
CA LYS A 52 43.15 -27.83 29.07
C LYS A 52 42.49 -26.84 30.03
N PRO A 53 42.03 -25.66 29.55
CA PRO A 53 41.22 -24.81 30.41
C PRO A 53 40.00 -25.61 30.86
N PRO A 54 39.47 -25.37 32.07
CA PRO A 54 38.14 -25.85 32.38
C PRO A 54 37.23 -25.37 31.25
N GLY A 55 36.39 -26.25 30.71
CA GLY A 55 35.37 -25.82 29.76
C GLY A 55 34.54 -24.68 30.35
N ARG A 56 33.73 -24.00 29.51
CA ARG A 56 32.85 -22.91 29.97
C ARG A 56 32.22 -23.27 31.31
N THR A 57 32.35 -22.36 32.27
CA THR A 57 31.84 -22.64 33.61
C THR A 57 30.32 -22.80 33.56
N GLN A 58 29.76 -23.58 34.49
CA GLN A 58 28.30 -23.77 34.56
C GLN A 58 27.54 -22.43 34.64
N ALA A 59 28.15 -21.42 35.28
CA ALA A 59 27.59 -20.08 35.38
C ALA A 59 27.58 -19.35 34.02
N GLU A 60 28.67 -19.41 33.25
CA GLU A 60 28.71 -18.83 31.89
C GLU A 60 27.65 -19.43 30.98
N ILE A 61 27.43 -20.75 31.07
CA ILE A 61 26.42 -21.44 30.26
C ILE A 61 25.02 -20.96 30.67
N GLN A 62 24.74 -20.81 31.97
CA GLN A 62 23.46 -20.31 32.47
C GLN A 62 23.20 -18.86 32.03
N GLU A 63 24.21 -18.00 32.10
CA GLU A 63 24.10 -16.61 31.64
C GLU A 63 23.83 -16.54 30.13
N GLU A 64 24.49 -17.38 29.32
CA GLU A 64 24.23 -17.48 27.88
C GLU A 64 22.80 -17.98 27.59
N GLU A 65 22.33 -19.00 28.31
CA GLU A 65 20.97 -19.52 28.21
C GLU A 65 19.93 -18.43 28.52
N GLU A 66 20.09 -17.70 29.63
CA GLU A 66 19.22 -16.60 30.01
C GLU A 66 19.19 -15.48 28.95
N GLN A 67 20.35 -15.14 28.37
CA GLN A 67 20.42 -14.16 27.29
C GLN A 67 19.73 -14.63 26.02
N LEU A 68 19.89 -15.90 25.65
CA LEU A 68 19.22 -16.49 24.50
C LEU A 68 17.70 -16.54 24.73
N GLU A 69 17.26 -16.93 25.92
CA GLU A 69 15.84 -16.89 26.29
C GLU A 69 15.27 -15.47 26.21
N ALA A 70 15.99 -14.47 26.72
CA ALA A 70 15.56 -13.08 26.64
C ALA A 70 15.41 -12.62 25.19
N ARG A 71 16.37 -12.97 24.31
CA ARG A 71 16.31 -12.67 22.87
C ARG A 71 15.15 -13.40 22.19
N CYS A 72 14.92 -14.67 22.52
CA CYS A 72 13.79 -15.43 21.99
C CYS A 72 12.47 -14.76 22.38
N ARG A 73 12.29 -14.40 23.66
CA ARG A 73 11.08 -13.70 24.13
C ARG A 73 10.87 -12.35 23.43
N GLU A 74 11.94 -11.60 23.19
CA GLU A 74 11.87 -10.32 22.47
C GLU A 74 11.39 -10.52 21.02
N VAL A 75 11.97 -11.49 20.31
CA VAL A 75 11.58 -11.81 18.93
C VAL A 75 10.16 -12.35 18.85
N GLU A 76 9.75 -13.21 19.78
CA GLU A 76 8.38 -13.70 19.90
C GLU A 76 7.39 -12.55 20.16
N GLY A 77 7.75 -11.60 21.03
CA GLY A 77 6.96 -10.41 21.29
C GLY A 77 6.76 -9.57 20.02
N ARG A 78 7.85 -9.28 19.29
CA ARG A 78 7.81 -8.55 18.02
C ARG A 78 6.98 -9.28 16.96
N LEU A 79 7.12 -10.60 16.86
CA LEU A 79 6.33 -11.41 15.94
C LEU A 79 4.83 -11.35 16.30
N GLY A 80 4.50 -11.42 17.59
CA GLY A 80 3.12 -11.29 18.07
C GLY A 80 2.51 -9.93 17.76
N GLU A 81 3.26 -8.84 17.90
CA GLU A 81 2.82 -7.49 17.51
C GLU A 81 2.60 -7.39 15.99
N GLN A 82 3.51 -7.94 15.18
CA GLN A 82 3.35 -7.99 13.73
C GLN A 82 2.11 -8.79 13.33
N GLN A 83 1.82 -9.92 13.99
CA GLN A 83 0.62 -10.71 13.73
C GLN A 83 -0.65 -9.92 14.06
N ARG A 84 -0.70 -9.25 15.21
CA ARG A 84 -1.84 -8.39 15.59
C ARG A 84 -2.09 -7.29 14.57
N THR A 85 -1.05 -6.57 14.17
CA THR A 85 -1.17 -5.50 13.16
C THR A 85 -1.61 -6.04 11.80
N LEU A 86 -1.10 -7.20 11.37
CA LEU A 86 -1.56 -7.85 10.13
C LEU A 86 -3.04 -8.24 10.20
N ASP A 87 -3.51 -8.75 11.33
CA ASP A 87 -4.90 -9.13 11.51
C ASP A 87 -5.83 -7.90 11.55
N GLU A 88 -5.42 -6.83 12.23
CA GLU A 88 -6.10 -5.53 12.19
C GLU A 88 -6.24 -5.04 10.74
N LEU A 89 -5.13 -5.01 9.98
CA LEU A 89 -5.14 -4.60 8.58
C LEU A 89 -6.03 -5.49 7.69
N ARG A 90 -6.06 -6.80 7.94
CA ARG A 90 -6.97 -7.73 7.23
C ARG A 90 -8.43 -7.41 7.52
N THR A 91 -8.77 -7.15 8.77
CA THR A 91 -10.15 -6.78 9.14
C THR A 91 -10.56 -5.46 8.52
N GLU A 92 -9.68 -4.45 8.52
CA GLU A 92 -9.92 -3.17 7.87
C GLU A 92 -10.11 -3.32 6.36
N LEU A 93 -9.27 -4.12 5.70
CA LEU A 93 -9.37 -4.35 4.27
C LEU A 93 -10.69 -5.05 3.91
N SER A 94 -11.10 -6.03 4.72
CA SER A 94 -12.40 -6.70 4.58
C SER A 94 -13.56 -5.72 4.73
N HIS A 95 -13.53 -4.88 5.78
CA HIS A 95 -14.56 -3.86 6.01
C HIS A 95 -14.63 -2.82 4.87
N LYS A 96 -13.48 -2.29 4.43
CA LYS A 96 -13.38 -1.36 3.30
C LYS A 96 -13.87 -2.02 2.01
N GLY A 97 -13.54 -3.29 1.79
CA GLY A 97 -14.03 -4.09 0.66
C GLY A 97 -15.56 -4.21 0.66
N ALA A 98 -16.17 -4.51 1.80
CA ALA A 98 -17.62 -4.57 1.96
C ALA A 98 -18.29 -3.21 1.70
N LEU A 99 -17.73 -2.12 2.23
CA LEU A 99 -18.24 -0.76 2.01
C LEU A 99 -18.19 -0.38 0.52
N VAL A 100 -17.06 -0.63 -0.16
CA VAL A 100 -16.92 -0.41 -1.60
C VAL A 100 -17.94 -1.25 -2.39
N GLY A 101 -18.16 -2.51 -1.98
CA GLY A 101 -19.20 -3.37 -2.55
C GLY A 101 -20.59 -2.76 -2.43
N ALA A 102 -20.97 -2.29 -1.24
CA ALA A 102 -22.25 -1.65 -0.97
C ALA A 102 -22.44 -0.35 -1.77
N LEU A 103 -21.41 0.50 -1.83
CA LEU A 103 -21.45 1.74 -2.62
C LEU A 103 -21.60 1.46 -4.12
N ARG A 104 -20.89 0.46 -4.65
CA ARG A 104 -21.04 0.03 -6.05
C ARG A 104 -22.44 -0.50 -6.33
N ALA A 105 -23.03 -1.28 -5.42
CA ALA A 105 -24.39 -1.77 -5.55
C ALA A 105 -25.41 -0.62 -5.53
N SER A 106 -25.27 0.32 -4.59
CA SER A 106 -26.13 1.51 -4.50
C SER A 106 -26.06 2.39 -5.75
N LEU A 107 -24.84 2.59 -6.30
CA LEU A 107 -24.68 3.37 -7.53
C LEU A 107 -25.38 2.70 -8.72
N LYS A 108 -25.26 1.36 -8.86
CA LYS A 108 -25.97 0.60 -9.89
C LYS A 108 -27.49 0.67 -9.71
N GLU A 109 -27.98 0.65 -8.48
CA GLU A 109 -29.41 0.79 -8.19
C GLU A 109 -29.94 2.18 -8.55
N LYS A 110 -29.20 3.24 -8.19
CA LYS A 110 -29.52 4.61 -8.60
C LYS A 110 -29.49 4.79 -10.11
N GLU A 111 -28.52 4.19 -10.80
CA GLU A 111 -28.46 4.22 -12.27
C GLU A 111 -29.72 3.59 -12.89
N ARG A 112 -30.14 2.42 -12.38
CA ARG A 112 -31.37 1.76 -12.83
C ARG A 112 -32.61 2.63 -12.59
N SER A 113 -32.74 3.22 -11.40
CA SER A 113 -33.89 4.06 -11.07
C SER A 113 -33.94 5.32 -11.94
N PHE A 114 -32.80 5.97 -12.20
CA PHE A 114 -32.73 7.13 -13.10
C PHE A 114 -33.11 6.78 -14.54
N LEU A 115 -32.69 5.62 -15.05
CA LEU A 115 -33.08 5.16 -16.38
C LEU A 115 -34.57 4.88 -16.49
N GLU A 116 -35.16 4.28 -15.46
CA GLU A 116 -36.61 4.05 -15.40
C GLU A 116 -37.39 5.37 -15.36
N GLU A 117 -36.94 6.33 -14.54
CA GLU A 117 -37.54 7.67 -14.52
C GLU A 117 -37.42 8.38 -15.85
N LEU A 118 -36.26 8.30 -16.49
CA LEU A 118 -36.03 8.90 -17.81
C LEU A 118 -36.97 8.30 -18.86
N LYS A 119 -37.13 6.98 -18.88
CA LYS A 119 -38.08 6.28 -19.75
C LYS A 119 -39.52 6.75 -19.48
N ARG A 120 -39.94 6.77 -18.21
CA ARG A 120 -41.29 7.24 -17.82
C ARG A 120 -41.55 8.67 -18.29
N ARG A 121 -40.59 9.58 -18.08
CA ARG A 121 -40.71 10.99 -18.50
C ARG A 121 -40.71 11.14 -20.02
N SER A 122 -39.89 10.37 -20.73
CA SER A 122 -39.87 10.34 -22.19
C SER A 122 -41.24 9.92 -22.74
N HIS A 123 -41.79 8.80 -22.24
CA HIS A 123 -43.13 8.36 -22.63
C HIS A 123 -44.21 9.41 -22.36
N ARG A 124 -44.17 10.05 -21.18
CA ARG A 124 -45.10 11.14 -20.86
C ARG A 124 -44.96 12.33 -21.82
N SER A 125 -43.73 12.72 -22.16
CA SER A 125 -43.47 13.77 -23.14
C SER A 125 -44.03 13.42 -24.52
N THR A 126 -43.83 12.18 -24.98
CA THR A 126 -44.40 11.71 -26.26
C THR A 126 -45.92 11.70 -26.27
N ALA A 127 -46.55 11.29 -25.16
CA ALA A 127 -48.01 11.28 -25.03
C ALA A 127 -48.59 12.70 -25.10
N LEU A 128 -48.04 13.63 -24.30
CA LEU A 128 -48.45 15.04 -24.32
C LEU A 128 -48.16 15.70 -25.68
N GLY A 129 -47.06 15.34 -26.34
CA GLY A 129 -46.74 15.81 -27.70
C GLY A 129 -47.78 15.35 -28.72
N ALA A 130 -48.22 14.09 -28.66
CA ALA A 130 -49.29 13.57 -29.52
C ALA A 130 -50.64 14.24 -29.23
N GLU A 131 -50.97 14.50 -27.96
CA GLU A 131 -52.18 15.24 -27.58
C GLU A 131 -52.16 16.68 -28.13
N LEU A 132 -51.04 17.39 -28.00
CA LEU A 132 -50.87 18.73 -28.55
C LEU A 132 -50.99 18.75 -30.08
N GLN A 133 -50.41 17.75 -30.75
CA GLN A 133 -50.51 17.61 -32.21
C GLN A 133 -51.96 17.41 -32.66
N LYS A 134 -52.72 16.54 -31.98
CA LYS A 134 -54.17 16.36 -32.24
C LYS A 134 -54.93 17.67 -32.07
N GLN A 135 -54.66 18.42 -31.01
CA GLN A 135 -55.29 19.73 -30.80
C GLN A 135 -54.92 20.73 -31.91
N THR A 136 -53.67 20.70 -32.38
CA THR A 136 -53.18 21.56 -33.47
C THR A 136 -53.86 21.21 -34.79
N GLU A 137 -54.05 19.94 -35.10
CA GLU A 137 -54.77 19.46 -36.28
C GLU A 137 -56.25 19.89 -36.25
N VAL A 138 -56.92 19.75 -35.10
CA VAL A 138 -58.29 20.23 -34.92
C VAL A 138 -58.37 21.75 -35.08
N ALA A 139 -57.43 22.51 -34.50
CA ALA A 139 -57.40 23.96 -34.63
C ALA A 139 -57.16 24.41 -36.09
N ALA A 140 -56.28 23.73 -36.82
CA ALA A 140 -56.04 23.97 -38.24
C ALA A 140 -57.28 23.66 -39.09
N TYR A 141 -57.95 22.54 -38.82
CA TYR A 141 -59.20 22.16 -39.50
C TYR A 141 -60.30 23.21 -39.30
N LEU A 142 -60.54 23.65 -38.07
CA LEU A 142 -61.53 24.68 -37.77
C LEU A 142 -61.15 26.03 -38.41
N SER A 143 -59.87 26.38 -38.42
CA SER A 143 -59.37 27.58 -39.10
C SER A 143 -59.64 27.52 -40.60
N PHE A 144 -59.38 26.37 -41.24
CA PHE A 144 -59.71 26.14 -42.65
C PHE A 144 -61.22 26.29 -42.92
N GLN A 145 -62.06 25.69 -42.08
CA GLN A 145 -63.52 25.85 -42.18
C GLN A 145 -63.97 27.31 -42.08
N LEU A 146 -63.42 28.07 -41.12
CA LEU A 146 -63.72 29.49 -40.96
C LEU A 146 -63.27 30.31 -42.17
N HIS A 147 -62.10 30.03 -42.73
CA HIS A 147 -61.62 30.69 -43.94
C HIS A 147 -62.51 30.37 -45.15
N ALA A 148 -62.90 29.11 -45.33
CA ALA A 148 -63.82 28.68 -46.39
C ALA A 148 -65.19 29.37 -46.26
N ALA A 149 -65.76 29.41 -45.05
CA ALA A 149 -67.03 30.09 -44.79
C ALA A 149 -66.94 31.60 -45.09
N ARG A 150 -65.86 32.27 -44.66
CA ARG A 150 -65.61 33.69 -44.97
C ARG A 150 -65.49 33.92 -46.47
N GLN A 151 -64.80 33.05 -47.20
CA GLN A 151 -64.64 33.16 -48.64
C GLN A 151 -65.98 33.02 -49.37
N SER A 152 -66.81 32.03 -48.98
CA SER A 152 -68.15 31.84 -49.54
C SER A 152 -69.05 33.06 -49.32
N LEU A 153 -69.02 33.66 -48.12
CA LEU A 153 -69.74 34.90 -47.82
C LEU A 153 -69.24 36.08 -48.67
N HIS A 154 -67.93 36.23 -48.83
CA HIS A 154 -67.35 37.27 -49.68
C HIS A 154 -67.75 37.09 -51.15
N GLN A 155 -67.74 35.85 -51.67
CA GLN A 155 -68.22 35.55 -53.02
C GLN A 155 -69.70 35.88 -53.19
N GLN A 156 -70.54 35.63 -52.17
CA GLN A 156 -71.95 35.99 -52.19
C GLN A 156 -72.16 37.51 -52.21
N GLN A 157 -71.37 38.26 -51.42
CA GLN A 157 -71.38 39.74 -51.42
C GLN A 157 -70.97 40.32 -52.77
N LEU A 158 -69.91 39.78 -53.40
CA LEU A 158 -69.49 40.19 -54.75
C LEU A 158 -70.56 39.89 -55.82
N LYS A 159 -71.31 38.79 -55.67
CA LYS A 159 -72.44 38.45 -56.57
C LYS A 159 -73.65 39.37 -56.38
N LEU A 160 -73.92 39.83 -55.15
CA LEU A 160 -75.01 40.78 -54.84
C LEU A 160 -74.66 42.24 -55.20
N HIS A 161 -73.38 42.60 -55.26
CA HIS A 161 -72.89 43.93 -55.69
C HIS A 161 -71.88 43.81 -56.86
N PRO A 162 -72.33 43.63 -58.12
CA PRO A 162 -71.42 43.50 -59.27
C PRO A 162 -70.98 44.86 -59.83
N ARG A 163 -70.79 45.90 -58.99
CA ARG A 163 -70.37 47.21 -59.48
C ARG A 163 -69.62 48.03 -58.43
N ALA A 164 -68.31 47.81 -58.36
CA ALA A 164 -67.32 48.84 -58.05
C ALA A 164 -65.92 48.32 -58.42
N ALA A 165 -65.69 48.16 -59.72
CA ALA A 165 -64.34 48.07 -60.28
C ALA A 165 -64.06 49.35 -61.07
N GLU A 166 -63.94 50.48 -60.37
CA GLU A 166 -63.07 51.58 -60.81
C GLU A 166 -62.30 52.08 -59.58
N ARG A 167 -60.97 52.06 -59.74
CA ARG A 167 -59.90 52.44 -58.82
C ARG A 167 -59.98 53.95 -58.48
N PRO A 168 -59.33 54.48 -57.42
CA PRO A 168 -57.88 54.38 -57.28
C PRO A 168 -57.37 54.07 -55.87
N ALA A 169 -56.14 53.57 -55.82
CA ALA A 169 -55.32 53.61 -54.62
C ALA A 169 -55.27 55.06 -54.09
N PRO A 170 -55.30 55.22 -52.77
CA PRO A 170 -54.06 55.68 -52.16
C PRO A 170 -53.71 54.90 -50.91
N ALA A 171 -52.49 55.14 -50.47
CA ALA A 171 -51.90 54.72 -49.21
C ALA A 171 -51.67 53.21 -49.09
N SER A 172 -50.47 52.83 -49.50
CA SER A 172 -49.59 52.01 -48.66
C SER A 172 -50.13 51.85 -47.23
N PRO A 173 -50.39 50.64 -46.72
CA PRO A 173 -50.01 50.39 -45.35
C PRO A 173 -48.49 50.45 -45.38
N SER A 174 -47.94 51.63 -45.09
CA SER A 174 -46.68 51.64 -44.37
C SER A 174 -46.83 50.56 -43.29
N PRO A 175 -45.88 49.61 -43.13
CA PRO A 175 -45.85 48.84 -41.92
C PRO A 175 -45.56 49.87 -40.84
N SER A 176 -46.63 50.46 -40.29
CA SER A 176 -46.61 51.29 -39.11
C SER A 176 -45.97 50.38 -38.10
N THR A 177 -44.67 50.66 -37.92
CA THR A 177 -43.80 50.24 -36.86
C THR A 177 -44.21 48.89 -36.31
N SER A 178 -43.41 47.85 -36.59
CA SER A 178 -43.24 46.78 -35.62
C SER A 178 -43.46 47.38 -34.24
N THR A 179 -44.61 47.12 -33.62
CA THR A 179 -44.74 47.28 -32.19
C THR A 179 -43.79 46.21 -31.72
N ARG A 180 -42.52 46.61 -31.60
CA ARG A 180 -41.53 45.88 -30.83
C ARG A 180 -42.33 45.47 -29.61
N PRO A 181 -42.48 44.17 -29.30
CA PRO A 181 -42.82 43.83 -27.94
C PRO A 181 -41.72 44.52 -27.13
N LYS A 182 -42.13 45.63 -26.48
CA LYS A 182 -41.33 46.48 -25.63
C LYS A 182 -40.44 45.53 -24.86
N ARG A 183 -39.13 45.59 -25.15
CA ARG A 183 -38.06 44.72 -24.63
C ARG A 183 -38.58 44.00 -23.41
N ARG A 184 -39.08 42.77 -23.60
CA ARG A 184 -39.20 41.86 -22.47
C ARG A 184 -37.82 41.92 -21.84
N HIS A 185 -37.79 42.25 -20.55
CA HIS A 185 -36.61 42.17 -19.72
C HIS A 185 -35.71 41.08 -20.28
N ARG A 186 -34.56 41.48 -20.83
CA ARG A 186 -33.54 40.54 -21.24
C ARG A 186 -33.02 39.99 -19.92
N LEU A 187 -33.79 39.06 -19.34
CA LEU A 187 -33.30 38.22 -18.28
C LEU A 187 -32.02 37.62 -18.85
N PRO A 188 -30.90 37.72 -18.11
CA PRO A 188 -29.61 37.23 -18.58
C PRO A 188 -29.79 35.84 -19.17
N ALA A 189 -29.07 35.51 -20.25
CA ALA A 189 -29.09 34.17 -20.84
C ALA A 189 -28.85 33.06 -19.79
N GLN A 190 -28.22 33.42 -18.66
CA GLN A 190 -28.09 32.61 -17.44
C GLN A 190 -29.43 32.15 -16.84
N VAL A 191 -30.48 32.97 -16.81
CA VAL A 191 -31.79 32.61 -16.19
C VAL A 191 -32.60 31.64 -17.06
N ARG A 192 -32.53 31.77 -18.40
CA ARG A 192 -33.12 30.79 -19.31
C ARG A 192 -32.33 29.48 -19.36
N ALA A 193 -31.01 29.55 -19.27
CA ALA A 193 -30.18 28.37 -19.10
C ALA A 193 -30.44 27.68 -17.76
N GLU A 194 -30.74 28.41 -16.67
CA GLU A 194 -31.11 27.83 -15.38
C GLU A 194 -32.46 27.11 -15.42
N ARG A 195 -33.52 27.70 -15.98
CA ARG A 195 -34.83 27.02 -16.09
C ARG A 195 -34.82 25.80 -17.01
N ALA A 196 -33.97 25.79 -18.04
CA ALA A 196 -33.76 24.60 -18.87
C ALA A 196 -32.90 23.52 -18.16
N ARG A 197 -32.06 23.93 -17.20
CA ARG A 197 -31.24 23.04 -16.35
C ARG A 197 -31.97 22.56 -15.10
N GLU A 198 -33.16 23.07 -14.81
CA GLU A 198 -33.99 22.69 -13.67
C GLU A 198 -34.61 21.29 -13.83
N CYS A 199 -34.63 20.75 -15.05
CA CYS A 199 -35.05 19.38 -15.35
C CYS A 199 -33.95 18.32 -15.17
N VAL A 200 -32.73 18.73 -14.83
CA VAL A 200 -31.63 17.82 -14.46
C VAL A 200 -31.39 18.02 -12.97
N PRO A 201 -31.45 16.98 -12.13
CA PRO A 201 -31.04 17.09 -10.74
C PRO A 201 -29.64 17.70 -10.68
N ARG A 202 -29.53 18.92 -10.14
CA ARG A 202 -28.24 19.53 -9.75
C ARG A 202 -27.76 18.82 -8.48
N GLU A 203 -27.49 17.53 -8.58
CA GLU A 203 -26.58 16.89 -7.65
C GLU A 203 -25.24 17.58 -7.90
N ARG A 204 -24.81 18.42 -6.96
CA ARG A 204 -23.46 18.97 -6.97
C ARG A 204 -22.55 17.78 -6.81
N VAL A 205 -22.16 17.16 -7.94
CA VAL A 205 -21.01 16.26 -7.99
C VAL A 205 -19.84 17.16 -7.66
N THR A 206 -19.49 17.23 -6.37
CA THR A 206 -18.12 17.52 -5.98
C THR A 206 -17.31 16.43 -6.66
N GLY A 207 -16.80 16.74 -7.85
CA GLY A 207 -15.76 15.94 -8.45
C GLY A 207 -14.62 15.80 -7.44
N PRO A 208 -13.80 14.75 -7.54
CA PRO A 208 -12.59 14.66 -6.75
C PRO A 208 -11.86 16.00 -6.85
N ALA A 209 -11.44 16.57 -5.72
CA ALA A 209 -10.60 17.76 -5.71
C ALA A 209 -9.49 17.58 -6.76
N GLU A 210 -9.22 18.63 -7.56
CA GLU A 210 -8.17 18.57 -8.58
C GLU A 210 -6.92 17.93 -7.97
N PRO A 211 -6.42 16.81 -8.53
CA PRO A 211 -5.26 16.14 -7.97
C PRO A 211 -4.13 17.14 -7.99
N THR A 212 -3.68 17.52 -6.79
CA THR A 212 -2.48 18.33 -6.65
C THR A 212 -1.38 17.61 -7.41
N ALA A 213 -0.69 18.32 -8.31
CA ALA A 213 0.38 17.75 -9.11
C ALA A 213 1.31 16.94 -8.19
N MET A 214 1.51 15.67 -8.53
CA MET A 214 2.35 14.78 -7.74
C MET A 214 3.73 15.43 -7.54
N PRO A 215 4.29 15.40 -6.32
CA PRO A 215 5.64 15.90 -6.11
C PRO A 215 6.59 15.12 -7.02
N ASP A 216 7.52 15.84 -7.66
CA ASP A 216 8.44 15.30 -8.65
C ASP A 216 9.20 14.07 -8.08
N PRO A 217 9.01 12.87 -8.66
CA PRO A 217 9.66 11.65 -8.18
C PRO A 217 11.19 11.70 -8.34
N ALA A 218 11.73 12.63 -9.15
CA ALA A 218 13.16 12.81 -9.30
C ALA A 218 13.86 13.24 -8.01
N LEU A 219 13.14 13.77 -7.01
CA LEU A 219 13.70 14.10 -5.69
C LEU A 219 14.24 12.88 -4.93
N PHE A 220 13.79 11.67 -5.27
CA PHE A 220 14.26 10.42 -4.65
C PHE A 220 15.39 9.75 -5.43
N LEU A 221 15.64 10.18 -6.68
CA LEU A 221 16.64 9.58 -7.57
C LEU A 221 17.99 10.28 -7.52
N HIS A 222 18.10 11.37 -6.76
CA HIS A 222 19.39 11.99 -6.49
C HIS A 222 20.01 11.37 -5.24
N PRO A 223 21.21 10.76 -5.35
CA PRO A 223 22.01 10.42 -4.18
C PRO A 223 22.12 11.67 -3.32
N ARG A 224 21.71 11.59 -2.05
CA ARG A 224 21.79 12.67 -1.07
C ARG A 224 23.24 13.15 -0.94
N ARG A 225 23.69 14.04 -1.83
CA ARG A 225 24.81 14.91 -1.54
C ARG A 225 24.28 15.96 -0.57
N HIS A 226 24.76 15.85 0.66
CA HIS A 226 24.49 16.74 1.78
C HIS A 226 24.23 18.18 1.30
N ARG A 227 22.98 18.64 1.43
CA ARG A 227 22.70 20.07 1.45
C ARG A 227 23.39 20.62 2.69
N SER A 228 24.58 21.17 2.48
CA SER A 228 25.14 22.22 3.32
C SER A 228 24.02 23.23 3.59
N ARG A 229 23.67 23.39 4.87
CA ARG A 229 22.81 24.45 5.35
C ARG A 229 23.46 25.78 4.97
N GLN A 230 22.84 26.52 4.05
CA GLN A 230 23.02 27.95 3.94
C GLN A 230 21.66 28.59 4.18
N GLY A 231 21.52 29.19 5.36
CA GLY A 231 20.27 29.78 5.81
C GLY A 231 20.02 31.17 5.23
N HIS A 232 18.76 31.47 4.98
CA HIS A 232 18.16 32.80 5.18
C HIS A 232 16.64 32.59 5.28
N ARG A 233 16.07 32.77 6.48
CA ARG A 233 15.48 34.01 7.02
C ARG A 233 14.14 34.35 6.35
N GLN A 234 13.13 34.48 7.23
CA GLN A 234 11.79 35.04 7.04
C GLN A 234 10.70 34.05 6.58
N ARG A 235 9.88 33.58 7.54
CA ARG A 235 8.56 34.20 7.74
C ARG A 235 8.00 33.84 9.12
N ARG A 236 7.75 34.90 9.86
CA ARG A 236 7.16 35.03 11.20
C ARG A 236 5.76 34.42 11.30
N GLU A 237 5.40 34.17 12.56
CA GLU A 237 4.05 34.19 13.17
C GLU A 237 3.21 32.91 13.15
N LYS A 238 3.20 32.23 14.31
CA LYS A 238 2.04 31.97 15.22
C LYS A 238 2.51 30.94 16.28
N GLN A 239 2.97 31.36 17.46
CA GLN A 239 2.24 31.61 18.72
C GLN A 239 1.57 30.37 19.36
N GLY A 240 1.98 30.08 20.60
CA GLY A 240 1.49 29.05 21.55
C GLY A 240 2.66 28.22 22.09
N ALA A 241 3.44 28.64 23.09
CA ALA A 241 3.18 28.56 24.55
C ALA A 241 2.65 27.16 24.93
N GLU A 242 3.38 26.29 25.63
CA GLU A 242 3.70 26.33 27.08
C GLU A 242 5.00 25.55 27.43
N GLN A 243 5.94 26.25 28.09
CA GLN A 243 6.65 26.01 29.38
C GLN A 243 7.01 24.60 29.96
N PRO A 244 7.98 24.49 30.92
CA PRO A 244 9.27 23.79 30.73
C PRO A 244 9.65 22.82 31.89
N GLU A 245 10.96 22.61 32.11
CA GLU A 245 11.68 21.92 33.22
C GLU A 245 11.99 20.42 32.96
N ASP A 246 13.15 19.84 33.24
CA ASP A 246 14.48 20.29 33.69
C ASP A 246 15.45 19.09 33.56
N LEU A 247 16.75 19.36 33.76
CA LEU A 247 17.86 18.47 34.14
C LEU A 247 18.95 18.20 33.09
N GLU A 248 20.05 18.90 33.35
CA GLU A 248 21.41 18.76 32.88
C GLU A 248 22.09 17.51 33.47
N ASP A 249 22.99 16.86 32.72
CA ASP A 249 24.40 16.58 33.09
C ASP A 249 25.05 15.71 32.01
N GLN A 250 26.10 16.22 31.34
CA GLN A 250 27.53 15.84 31.49
C GLN A 250 27.86 14.39 31.07
N VAL A 251 28.95 14.00 30.39
CA VAL A 251 30.18 14.59 29.84
C VAL A 251 30.89 13.41 29.10
N THR A 252 31.84 13.71 28.20
CA THR A 252 32.88 12.83 27.58
C THR A 252 32.55 11.88 26.41
N GLY A 253 33.17 12.15 25.25
CA GLY A 253 33.51 11.14 24.22
C GLY A 253 34.92 10.56 24.48
N PRO A 254 35.71 10.09 23.48
CA PRO A 254 35.43 9.78 22.07
C PRO A 254 36.00 8.40 21.61
N SER A 255 35.90 8.12 20.29
CA SER A 255 36.76 7.22 19.47
C SER A 255 36.60 5.69 19.67
N ALA A 256 36.81 4.78 18.73
CA ALA A 256 37.03 4.75 17.27
C ALA A 256 37.07 3.24 16.88
N THR A 257 37.17 2.96 15.57
CA THR A 257 37.55 1.68 14.92
C THR A 257 36.42 0.66 14.70
N ALA A 258 36.42 -0.21 13.71
CA ALA A 258 36.84 -0.23 12.30
C ALA A 258 36.44 -1.63 11.78
N SER A 259 36.37 -1.78 10.45
CA SER A 259 36.46 -3.06 9.71
C SER A 259 35.22 -3.96 9.69
N SER A 260 34.54 -4.13 8.54
CA SER A 260 34.91 -4.95 7.36
C SER A 260 34.85 -6.46 7.62
N THR A 261 33.96 -7.14 6.89
CA THR A 261 34.06 -8.46 6.20
C THR A 261 32.60 -8.91 5.91
N ALA A 262 32.11 -9.06 4.67
CA ALA A 262 32.50 -9.92 3.55
C ALA A 262 32.42 -11.42 3.87
N THR A 263 31.34 -12.06 3.42
CA THR A 263 31.14 -13.48 3.01
C THR A 263 29.73 -13.50 2.38
N GLU A 264 29.51 -13.59 1.07
CA GLU A 264 29.77 -14.70 0.14
C GLU A 264 29.63 -16.08 0.78
N THR A 265 28.49 -16.74 0.50
CA THR A 265 28.36 -18.19 0.38
C THR A 265 27.21 -18.50 -0.58
N GLU A 266 27.59 -18.88 -1.80
CA GLU A 266 26.81 -19.73 -2.69
C GLU A 266 26.69 -21.13 -2.08
N ALA A 267 25.52 -21.75 -2.14
CA ALA A 267 25.31 -23.20 -2.34
C ALA A 267 23.79 -23.52 -2.32
N GLU A 268 23.19 -23.65 -3.50
CA GLU A 268 22.57 -24.89 -4.03
C GLU A 268 21.97 -24.65 -5.42
#